data_AF-A0A7V1AJM4-F1
#
_entry.id   AF-A0A7V1AJM4-F1
#
_cell.length_a   1.000
_cell.length_b   1.000
_cell.length_c   1.000
_cell.angle_alpha   90.00
_cell.angle_beta   90.00
_cell.angle_gamma   90.00
#
_symmetry.space_group_name_H-M   'P 1'
#
loop_
_entity.id
_entity.type
_entity.pdbx_description
1 polymer ?
#
loop_
_entity_poly.entity_id
_entity_poly.type
_entity_poly.pdbx_seq_one_letter_code
_entity_poly.pdbx_strand_id
1 'polypeptide(L)'
;MPKEEKESIEQEEEIFNYLRQSNISQKNISRLKKLVDSDDSKIAELAVTVLEVALVKPHKKRRLKILAKERRDLLIKLEETGLIVAHGGF
;
A
#
# COMPACT_ATOMS: atom_id res chain seq x y z
N MET A 1 1.65 -19.36 17.11
CA MET A 1 0.96 -18.23 16.46
C MET A 1 -0.53 -18.52 16.37
N PRO A 2 -1.37 -17.73 17.04
CA PRO A 2 -2.82 -17.68 16.83
C PRO A 2 -3.17 -17.38 15.37
N LYS A 3 -4.39 -17.73 14.96
CA LYS A 3 -4.84 -17.60 13.56
C LYS A 3 -4.90 -16.15 13.09
N GLU A 4 -5.39 -15.24 13.94
CA GLU A 4 -5.52 -13.81 13.65
C GLU A 4 -4.15 -13.16 13.41
N GLU A 5 -3.16 -13.49 14.23
CA GLU A 5 -1.79 -12.97 14.08
C GLU A 5 -1.15 -13.43 12.76
N LYS A 6 -1.46 -14.65 12.29
CA LYS A 6 -1.00 -15.12 10.96
C LYS A 6 -1.66 -14.34 9.85
N GLU A 7 -2.96 -14.11 9.97
CA GLU A 7 -3.72 -13.39 8.95
C GLU A 7 -3.24 -11.93 8.81
N SER A 8 -2.99 -11.22 9.92
CA SER A 8 -2.42 -9.87 9.86
C SER A 8 -1.06 -9.85 9.17
N ILE A 9 -0.17 -10.82 9.45
CA ILE A 9 1.14 -10.89 8.79
C ILE A 9 0.99 -11.13 7.28
N GLU A 10 0.12 -12.06 6.88
CA GLU A 10 -0.14 -12.36 5.47
C GLU A 10 -0.75 -11.14 4.73
N GLN A 11 -1.68 -10.43 5.37
CA GLN A 11 -2.30 -9.22 4.82
C GLN A 11 -1.31 -8.06 4.72
N GLU A 12 -0.43 -7.89 5.71
CA GLU A 12 0.65 -6.90 5.66
C GLU A 12 1.58 -7.19 4.48
N GLU A 13 2.06 -8.43 4.35
CA GLU A 13 2.92 -8.82 3.23
C GLU A 13 2.22 -8.66 1.87
N GLU A 14 0.93 -9.00 1.80
CA GLU A 14 0.07 -8.79 0.62
C GLU A 14 0.07 -7.30 0.20
N ILE A 15 -0.17 -6.39 1.14
CA ILE A 15 -0.21 -4.94 0.89
C ILE A 15 1.15 -4.42 0.40
N PHE A 16 2.24 -4.82 1.06
CA PHE A 16 3.60 -4.45 0.66
C PHE A 16 3.92 -4.93 -0.75
N ASN A 17 3.49 -6.14 -1.10
CA ASN A 17 3.74 -6.71 -2.42
C ASN A 17 3.04 -5.96 -3.55
N TYR A 18 1.91 -5.28 -3.30
CA TYR A 18 1.27 -4.46 -4.33
C TYR A 18 2.13 -3.31 -4.82
N LEU A 19 2.93 -2.69 -3.95
CA LEU A 19 3.84 -1.61 -4.34
C LEU A 19 5.00 -2.10 -5.22
N ARG A 20 5.36 -3.39 -5.14
CA ARG A 20 6.41 -4.01 -5.96
C ARG A 20 5.97 -4.23 -7.40
N GLN A 21 4.67 -4.44 -7.64
CA GLN A 21 4.11 -4.76 -8.94
C GLN A 21 4.26 -3.60 -9.93
N SER A 22 4.48 -3.94 -11.20
CA SER A 22 4.56 -2.98 -12.30
C SER A 22 3.28 -2.16 -12.46
N ASN A 23 2.13 -2.74 -12.11
CA ASN A 23 0.83 -2.11 -12.05
C ASN A 23 0.01 -2.68 -10.89
N ILE A 24 -0.59 -1.82 -10.07
CA ILE A 24 -1.59 -2.24 -9.09
C ILE A 24 -2.91 -2.44 -9.85
N SER A 25 -3.30 -3.69 -10.03
CA SER A 25 -4.46 -4.05 -10.86
C SER A 25 -5.78 -3.63 -10.21
N GLN A 26 -6.87 -3.57 -11.01
CA GLN A 26 -8.22 -3.32 -10.47
C GLN A 26 -8.65 -4.39 -9.46
N LYS A 27 -8.20 -5.64 -9.63
CA LYS A 27 -8.42 -6.70 -8.64
C LYS A 27 -7.76 -6.36 -7.30
N ASN A 28 -6.51 -5.88 -7.34
CA ASN A 28 -5.77 -5.50 -6.12
C ASN A 28 -6.40 -4.25 -5.47
N ILE A 29 -6.87 -3.28 -6.27
CA ILE A 29 -7.59 -2.10 -5.76
C ILE A 29 -8.87 -2.54 -5.03
N SER A 30 -9.67 -3.44 -5.62
CA SER A 30 -10.87 -3.98 -4.96
C SER A 30 -10.54 -4.76 -3.69
N ARG A 31 -9.38 -5.44 -3.65
CA ARG A 31 -8.90 -6.12 -2.44
C ARG A 31 -8.44 -5.14 -1.37
N LEU A 32 -7.71 -4.09 -1.72
CA LEU A 32 -7.31 -3.01 -0.83
C LEU A 32 -8.53 -2.32 -0.21
N LYS A 33 -9.58 -2.04 -0.99
CA LYS A 33 -10.85 -1.49 -0.46
C LYS A 33 -11.46 -2.33 0.66
N LYS A 34 -11.35 -3.66 0.59
CA LYS A 34 -11.83 -4.55 1.66
C LYS A 34 -10.91 -4.51 2.89
N LEU A 35 -9.60 -4.34 2.70
CA LEU A 35 -8.62 -4.28 3.78
C LEU A 35 -8.64 -2.95 4.54
N VAL A 36 -9.15 -1.88 3.92
CA VAL A 36 -9.42 -0.60 4.61
C VAL A 36 -10.39 -0.79 5.78
N ASP A 37 -11.32 -1.72 5.67
CA ASP A 37 -12.32 -2.03 6.71
C ASP A 37 -11.85 -3.13 7.68
N SER A 38 -10.54 -3.42 7.74
CA SER A 38 -9.99 -4.42 8.67
C SER A 38 -10.10 -3.96 10.13
N ASP A 39 -10.42 -4.89 11.04
CA ASP A 39 -10.39 -4.65 12.48
C ASP A 39 -8.96 -4.39 13.01
N ASP A 40 -7.95 -4.84 12.27
CA ASP A 40 -6.56 -4.51 12.53
C ASP A 40 -6.24 -3.11 11.98
N SER A 41 -6.17 -2.14 12.89
CA SER A 41 -5.87 -0.73 12.58
C SER A 41 -4.61 -0.54 11.74
N LYS A 42 -3.57 -1.38 11.91
CA LYS A 42 -2.34 -1.29 11.13
C LYS A 42 -2.61 -1.70 9.69
N ILE A 43 -3.32 -2.80 9.48
CA ILE A 43 -3.70 -3.28 8.15
C ILE A 43 -4.59 -2.25 7.44
N ALA A 44 -5.57 -1.70 8.15
CA ALA A 44 -6.45 -0.66 7.61
C ALA A 44 -5.65 0.56 7.14
N GLU A 45 -4.72 1.07 7.97
CA GLU A 45 -3.88 2.23 7.63
C GLU A 45 -2.98 1.97 6.41
N LEU A 46 -2.32 0.81 6.38
CA LEU A 46 -1.48 0.40 5.25
C LEU A 46 -2.31 0.27 3.97
N ALA A 47 -3.49 -0.34 4.05
CA ALA A 47 -4.39 -0.54 2.92
C ALA A 47 -4.91 0.79 2.37
N VAL A 48 -5.31 1.74 3.23
CA VAL A 48 -5.72 3.09 2.83
C VAL A 48 -4.58 3.77 2.06
N THR A 49 -3.37 3.73 2.61
CA THR A 49 -2.21 4.40 2.00
C THR A 49 -1.90 3.83 0.61
N VAL A 50 -1.85 2.50 0.46
CA VAL A 50 -1.59 1.87 -0.84
C VAL A 50 -2.76 2.06 -1.81
N LEU A 51 -4.00 2.09 -1.32
CA LEU A 51 -5.18 2.38 -2.14
C LEU A 51 -5.11 3.79 -2.73
N GLU A 52 -4.83 4.80 -1.92
CA GLU A 52 -4.70 6.18 -2.41
C GLU A 52 -3.58 6.31 -3.45
N VAL A 53 -2.43 5.66 -3.19
CA VAL A 53 -1.34 5.59 -4.17
C VAL A 53 -1.79 4.93 -5.47
N ALA A 54 -2.56 3.84 -5.41
CA ALA A 54 -3.08 3.15 -6.58
C ALA A 54 -4.09 3.99 -7.38
N LEU A 55 -4.88 4.82 -6.70
CA LEU A 55 -5.83 5.74 -7.35
C LEU A 55 -5.12 6.90 -8.06
N VAL A 56 -4.00 7.38 -7.52
CA VAL A 56 -3.19 8.46 -8.13
C VAL A 56 -2.33 7.90 -9.25
N LYS A 57 -1.58 6.83 -8.98
CA LYS A 57 -0.64 6.24 -9.93
C LYS A 57 -0.45 4.73 -9.72
N PRO A 58 -1.29 3.88 -10.35
CA PRO A 58 -1.22 2.43 -10.17
C PRO A 58 0.05 1.83 -10.80
N HIS A 59 0.54 2.42 -11.89
CA HIS A 59 1.77 1.98 -12.55
C HIS A 59 3.03 2.39 -11.77
N LYS A 60 3.96 1.45 -11.57
CA LYS A 60 5.21 1.66 -10.82
C LYS A 60 6.13 2.70 -11.44
N LYS A 61 6.18 2.74 -12.78
CA LYS A 61 7.07 3.66 -13.50
C LYS A 61 6.77 5.11 -13.11
N ARG A 62 7.75 5.77 -12.50
CA ARG A 62 7.68 7.16 -12.00
C ARG A 62 6.63 7.39 -10.90
N ARG A 63 6.14 6.35 -10.23
CA ARG A 63 5.13 6.47 -9.16
C ARG A 63 5.57 7.46 -8.09
N LEU A 64 6.73 7.25 -7.47
CA LEU A 64 7.27 8.16 -6.45
C LEU A 64 7.48 9.58 -6.97
N LYS A 65 7.95 9.75 -8.21
CA LYS A 65 8.12 11.08 -8.83
C LYS A 65 6.78 11.82 -8.99
N ILE A 66 5.71 11.10 -9.33
CA ILE A 66 4.37 11.68 -9.46
C ILE A 66 3.82 12.02 -8.08
N LEU A 67 3.96 11.12 -7.10
CA LEU A 67 3.56 11.39 -5.71
C LEU A 67 4.30 12.62 -5.16
N ALA A 68 5.61 12.72 -5.33
CA ALA A 68 6.38 13.89 -4.88
C ALA A 68 5.89 15.22 -5.50
N LYS A 69 5.35 15.17 -6.73
CA LYS A 69 4.87 16.35 -7.44
C LYS A 69 3.43 16.72 -7.09
N GLU A 70 2.55 15.72 -6.96
CA GLU A 70 1.09 15.91 -6.95
C GLU A 70 0.44 15.55 -5.61
N ARG A 71 1.06 14.64 -4.84
CA ARG A 71 0.56 14.10 -3.57
C ARG A 71 1.70 13.87 -2.58
N ARG A 72 2.38 14.96 -2.21
CA ARG A 72 3.53 14.92 -1.28
C ARG A 72 3.13 14.36 0.08
N ASP A 73 1.88 14.57 0.49
CA ASP A 73 1.25 13.95 1.65
C ASP A 73 1.32 12.41 1.59
N LEU A 74 1.03 11.80 0.44
CA LEU A 74 1.14 10.34 0.26
C LEU A 74 2.59 9.85 0.28
N LEU A 75 3.52 10.65 -0.23
CA LEU A 75 4.94 10.30 -0.17
C LEU A 75 5.41 10.25 1.29
N ILE A 76 5.03 11.23 2.11
CA ILE A 76 5.35 11.26 3.54
C ILE A 76 4.72 10.05 4.25
N LYS A 77 3.44 9.76 4.00
CA LYS A 77 2.78 8.57 4.57
C LYS A 77 3.49 7.26 4.19
N LEU A 78 3.97 7.14 2.96
CA LEU A 78 4.75 5.96 2.54
C LEU A 78 6.06 5.83 3.34
N GLU A 79 6.70 6.94 3.69
CA GLU A 79 7.89 6.95 4.53
C GLU A 79 7.55 6.58 5.99
N GLU A 80 6.54 7.21 6.58
CA GLU A 80 6.09 6.98 7.97
C GLU A 80 5.65 5.52 8.21
N THR A 81 4.94 4.94 7.25
CA THR A 81 4.46 3.54 7.31
C THR A 81 5.51 2.51 6.92
N GLY A 82 6.70 2.93 6.45
CA GLY A 82 7.75 2.03 5.93
C GLY A 82 7.44 1.40 4.56
N LEU A 83 6.26 1.66 3.98
CA LEU A 83 5.84 1.18 2.66
C LEU A 83 6.77 1.66 1.53
N ILE A 84 7.50 2.76 1.73
CA ILE A 84 8.48 3.29 0.78
C ILE A 84 9.57 2.24 0.45
N VAL A 85 9.94 1.40 1.42
CA VAL A 85 10.93 0.33 1.23
C VAL A 85 10.39 -0.74 0.28
N ALA A 86 9.11 -1.06 0.38
CA ALA A 86 8.44 -2.05 -0.48
C ALA A 86 8.44 -1.63 -1.96
N HIS A 87 8.37 -0.33 -2.23
CA HIS A 87 8.46 0.17 -3.60
C HIS A 87 9.84 -0.10 -4.24
N GLY A 88 10.87 -0.25 -3.40
CA GLY A 88 12.28 -0.17 -3.75
C GLY A 88 12.74 1.28 -3.64
N GLY A 89 12.69 1.84 -2.42
CA GLY A 89 13.15 3.20 -2.11
C GLY A 89 14.52 3.53 -2.73
N PHE A 90 14.79 4.82 -2.92
CA PHE A 90 15.96 5.34 -3.62
C PHE A 90 17.28 4.64 -3.28
#